data_AF-A0A5E4JX21-F1
#
_entry.id   AF-A0A5E4JX21-F1
#
_cell.length_a   1.000
_cell.length_b   1.000
_cell.length_c   1.000
_cell.angle_alpha   90.00
_cell.angle_beta   90.00
_cell.angle_gamma   90.00
#
_symmetry.space_group_name_H-M   'P 1'
#
loop_
_entity.id
_entity.type
_entity.pdbx_description
1 polymer ?
#
loop_
_entity_poly.entity_id
_entity_poly.type
_entity_poly.pdbx_seq_one_letter_code
_entity_poly.pdbx_strand_id
1 'polypeptide(L)'
;MVSVHLGPAWFFGADACLEALASVIAFFVALASFRVYRLTKERKYGYFTVSMVLLTLSFISRAVTDALMEEIVFKVPAGLVGSIFYIGYVAHILLALGAYLLLFIITHKLADKRVIALLFLILIPSLLLSGSYYMSFYGISALLLGFIALSYWQNYRKVCKLAACLVFVSFSLLTVAQILFLVESHLELFYVAAELAQAAGYLLLLFALIKTMFK
;
A
#
# COMPACT_ATOMS: atom_id res chain seq x y z
N MET A 1 -18.22 -25.49 -2.44
CA MET A 1 -17.35 -24.66 -3.30
C MET A 1 -17.20 -23.34 -2.59
N VAL A 2 -16.02 -23.04 -2.06
CA VAL A 2 -15.77 -21.75 -1.42
C VAL A 2 -15.40 -20.79 -2.53
N SER A 3 -16.36 -19.99 -2.99
CA SER A 3 -16.11 -18.84 -3.86
C SER A 3 -15.44 -17.78 -2.98
N VAL A 4 -14.11 -17.79 -2.94
CA VAL A 4 -13.32 -16.74 -2.31
C VAL A 4 -13.26 -15.58 -3.31
N HIS A 5 -14.31 -14.76 -3.33
CA HIS A 5 -14.34 -13.54 -4.14
C HIS A 5 -14.25 -12.34 -3.22
N LEU A 6 -13.16 -11.58 -3.36
CA LEU A 6 -12.93 -10.32 -2.68
C LEU A 6 -13.33 -9.20 -3.64
N GLY A 7 -14.63 -8.99 -3.84
CA GLY A 7 -15.13 -7.88 -4.66
C GLY A 7 -16.42 -8.15 -5.43
N PRO A 8 -17.01 -7.10 -6.02
CA PRO A 8 -18.20 -7.20 -6.85
C PRO A 8 -17.98 -8.07 -8.10
N ALA A 9 -18.92 -8.96 -8.40
CA ALA A 9 -18.83 -9.85 -9.57
C ALA A 9 -18.75 -9.11 -10.92
N TRP A 10 -19.28 -7.88 -11.01
CA TRP A 10 -19.23 -7.05 -12.21
C TRP A 10 -17.88 -6.32 -12.40
N PHE A 11 -17.02 -6.33 -11.37
CA PHE A 11 -15.71 -5.69 -11.36
C PHE A 11 -14.55 -6.68 -11.55
N PHE A 12 -14.90 -7.93 -11.84
CA PHE A 12 -13.98 -9.04 -12.06
C PHE A 12 -12.96 -8.72 -13.15
N GLY A 13 -11.68 -8.95 -12.87
CA GLY A 13 -10.54 -8.64 -13.75
C GLY A 13 -10.17 -7.16 -13.87
N ALA A 14 -11.09 -6.25 -13.54
CA ALA A 14 -10.77 -4.83 -13.46
C ALA A 14 -9.95 -4.50 -12.20
N ASP A 15 -10.17 -5.23 -11.11
CA ASP A 15 -9.38 -5.17 -9.89
C ASP A 15 -7.92 -5.60 -10.11
N ALA A 16 -7.68 -6.75 -10.75
CA ALA A 16 -6.34 -7.21 -11.09
C ALA A 16 -5.62 -6.18 -11.99
N CYS A 17 -6.34 -5.56 -12.93
CA CYS A 17 -5.83 -4.47 -13.76
C CYS A 17 -5.49 -3.21 -12.96
N LEU A 18 -6.34 -2.81 -12.01
CA LEU A 18 -6.08 -1.64 -11.15
C LEU A 18 -4.91 -1.87 -10.20
N GLU A 19 -4.79 -3.06 -9.63
CA GLU A 19 -3.65 -3.44 -8.79
C GLU A 19 -2.35 -3.48 -9.60
N ALA A 20 -2.39 -4.02 -10.83
CA ALA A 20 -1.26 -3.95 -11.75
C ALA A 20 -0.90 -2.48 -12.08
N LEU A 21 -1.88 -1.61 -12.33
CA LEU A 21 -1.65 -0.19 -12.55
C LEU A 21 -1.04 0.50 -11.32
N ALA A 22 -1.55 0.21 -10.12
CA ALA A 22 -1.02 0.71 -8.86
C ALA A 22 0.45 0.28 -8.66
N SER A 23 0.78 -0.97 -9.03
CA SER A 23 2.16 -1.47 -9.00
C SER A 23 3.09 -0.68 -9.92
N VAL A 24 2.65 -0.36 -11.14
CA VAL A 24 3.42 0.44 -12.12
C VAL A 24 3.64 1.86 -11.59
N ILE A 25 2.60 2.48 -11.03
CA ILE A 25 2.71 3.82 -10.43
C ILE A 25 3.67 3.78 -9.24
N ALA A 26 3.53 2.83 -8.33
CA ALA A 26 4.41 2.67 -7.17
C ALA A 26 5.87 2.42 -7.60
N PHE A 27 6.09 1.67 -8.67
CA PHE A 27 7.42 1.48 -9.24
C PHE A 27 8.02 2.80 -9.74
N PHE A 28 7.24 3.63 -10.44
CA PHE A 28 7.70 4.96 -10.84
C PHE A 28 7.98 5.88 -9.65
N VAL A 29 7.19 5.79 -8.57
CA VAL A 29 7.47 6.50 -7.31
C VAL A 29 8.81 6.02 -6.74
N ALA A 30 9.08 4.72 -6.72
CA ALA A 30 10.34 4.15 -6.26
C ALA A 30 11.53 4.63 -7.11
N LEU A 31 11.39 4.67 -8.44
CA LEU A 31 12.43 5.19 -9.33
C LEU A 31 12.70 6.68 -9.09
N ALA A 32 11.64 7.49 -8.95
CA ALA A 32 11.76 8.90 -8.65
C ALA A 32 12.44 9.15 -7.30
N SER A 33 12.02 8.43 -6.25
CA SER A 33 12.63 8.54 -4.93
C SER A 33 14.08 8.06 -4.91
N PHE A 34 14.42 7.03 -5.70
CA PHE A 34 15.78 6.55 -5.84
C PHE A 34 16.68 7.61 -6.48
N ARG A 35 16.19 8.32 -7.51
CA ARG A 35 16.92 9.45 -8.09
C ARG A 35 17.17 10.54 -7.05
N VAL A 36 16.16 10.92 -6.26
CA VAL A 36 16.31 11.88 -5.15
C VAL A 36 17.34 11.39 -4.12
N TYR A 37 17.33 10.11 -3.78
CA TYR A 37 18.32 9.51 -2.89
C TYR A 37 19.74 9.59 -3.47
N ARG A 38 19.92 9.31 -4.76
CA ARG A 38 21.23 9.42 -5.40
C ARG A 38 21.78 10.85 -5.40
N LEU A 39 20.92 11.85 -5.56
CA LEU A 39 21.30 13.26 -5.58
C LEU A 39 21.60 13.81 -4.18
N THR A 40 20.76 13.48 -3.19
CA THR A 40 20.89 14.04 -1.83
C THR A 40 21.76 13.20 -0.90
N LYS A 41 21.93 11.91 -1.17
CA LYS A 41 22.59 10.90 -0.31
C LYS A 41 21.99 10.77 1.10
N GLU A 42 20.82 11.35 1.32
CA GLU A 42 20.10 11.34 2.58
C GLU A 42 19.39 9.99 2.80
N ARG A 43 19.73 9.28 3.90
CA ARG A 43 19.24 7.91 4.18
C ARG A 43 17.71 7.79 4.17
N LYS A 44 16.99 8.85 4.57
CA LYS A 44 15.52 8.88 4.57
C LYS A 44 14.91 8.57 3.20
N TYR A 45 15.51 9.06 2.10
CA TYR A 45 15.01 8.79 0.75
C TYR A 45 15.36 7.38 0.28
N GLY A 46 16.44 6.80 0.80
CA GLY A 46 16.77 5.38 0.58
C GLY A 46 15.71 4.47 1.20
N TYR A 47 15.37 4.68 2.47
CA TYR A 47 14.30 3.91 3.14
C TYR A 47 12.92 4.15 2.51
N PHE A 48 12.61 5.38 2.10
CA PHE A 48 11.40 5.67 1.33
C PHE A 48 11.35 4.87 0.02
N THR A 49 12.47 4.81 -0.70
CA THR A 49 12.59 4.00 -1.93
C THR A 49 12.33 2.51 -1.65
N VAL A 50 12.97 1.95 -0.61
CA VAL A 50 12.74 0.55 -0.21
C VAL A 50 11.27 0.32 0.11
N SER A 51 10.61 1.26 0.79
CA SER A 51 9.17 1.16 1.08
C SER A 51 8.33 1.10 -0.19
N MET A 52 8.63 1.94 -1.18
CA MET A 52 7.92 1.95 -2.47
C MET A 52 8.19 0.69 -3.31
N VAL A 53 9.40 0.12 -3.24
CA VAL A 53 9.71 -1.18 -3.85
C VAL A 53 8.90 -2.29 -3.20
N LEU A 54 8.80 -2.31 -1.86
CA LEU A 54 7.96 -3.27 -1.15
C LEU A 54 6.49 -3.14 -1.54
N LEU A 55 5.95 -1.92 -1.67
CA LEU A 55 4.58 -1.72 -2.18
C LEU A 55 4.42 -2.19 -3.62
N THR A 56 5.40 -1.94 -4.48
CA THR A 56 5.38 -2.45 -5.86
C THR A 56 5.26 -3.97 -5.87
N LEU A 57 6.11 -4.66 -5.10
CA LEU A 57 6.06 -6.12 -4.99
C LEU A 57 4.77 -6.63 -4.35
N SER A 58 4.23 -5.89 -3.38
CA SER A 58 2.96 -6.18 -2.74
C SER A 58 1.80 -6.15 -3.74
N PHE A 59 1.71 -5.10 -4.57
CA PHE A 59 0.69 -4.97 -5.61
C PHE A 59 0.87 -5.99 -6.74
N ILE A 60 2.11 -6.30 -7.13
CA ILE A 60 2.37 -7.40 -8.07
C ILE A 60 1.87 -8.73 -7.50
N SER A 61 2.14 -9.01 -6.22
CA SER A 61 1.67 -10.23 -5.56
C SER A 61 0.15 -10.34 -5.58
N ARG A 62 -0.56 -9.26 -5.27
CA ARG A 62 -2.03 -9.21 -5.32
C ARG A 62 -2.56 -9.35 -6.74
N ALA A 63 -2.09 -8.53 -7.68
CA ALA A 63 -2.51 -8.58 -9.08
C ALA A 63 -2.30 -9.96 -9.73
N VAL A 64 -1.17 -10.63 -9.44
CA VAL A 64 -0.92 -12.00 -9.92
C VAL A 64 -1.87 -12.99 -9.26
N THR A 65 -2.12 -12.87 -7.96
CA THR A 65 -3.04 -13.76 -7.24
C THR A 65 -4.44 -13.64 -7.80
N ASP A 66 -4.93 -12.42 -7.96
CA ASP A 66 -6.27 -12.15 -8.47
C ASP A 66 -6.40 -12.68 -9.90
N ALA A 67 -5.44 -12.36 -10.79
CA ALA A 67 -5.44 -12.89 -12.16
C ALA A 67 -5.42 -14.43 -12.27
N LEU A 68 -4.82 -15.12 -11.28
CA LEU A 68 -4.82 -16.58 -11.20
C LEU A 68 -6.13 -17.14 -10.63
N MET A 69 -6.69 -16.50 -9.60
CA MET A 69 -7.98 -16.89 -9.01
C MET A 69 -9.14 -16.68 -9.97
N GLU A 70 -9.01 -15.67 -10.82
CA GLU A 70 -10.00 -15.34 -11.84
C GLU A 70 -9.83 -16.14 -13.14
N GLU A 71 -8.84 -17.03 -13.21
CA GLU A 71 -8.49 -17.84 -14.39
C GLU A 71 -8.25 -17.01 -15.67
N ILE A 72 -7.84 -15.73 -15.54
CA ILE A 72 -7.59 -14.83 -16.68
C ILE A 72 -6.45 -15.35 -17.55
N VAL A 73 -5.40 -15.89 -16.92
CA VAL A 73 -4.18 -16.34 -17.63
C VAL A 73 -4.26 -17.83 -17.98
N PHE A 74 -4.59 -18.68 -17.01
CA PHE A 74 -4.73 -20.12 -17.20
C PHE A 74 -5.62 -20.73 -16.11
N LYS A 75 -6.18 -21.91 -16.41
CA LYS A 75 -6.97 -22.67 -15.44
C LYS A 75 -6.08 -23.22 -14.33
N VAL A 76 -6.42 -22.90 -13.08
CA VAL A 76 -5.68 -23.36 -11.91
C VAL A 76 -6.30 -24.68 -11.43
N PRO A 77 -5.49 -25.73 -11.18
CA PRO A 77 -6.00 -26.98 -10.59
C PRO A 77 -6.69 -26.71 -9.25
N ALA A 78 -7.88 -27.27 -9.05
CA ALA A 78 -8.71 -27.01 -7.85
C ALA A 78 -7.97 -27.25 -6.51
N GLY A 79 -7.03 -28.21 -6.48
CA GLY A 79 -6.20 -28.49 -5.29
C GLY A 79 -5.15 -27.43 -4.95
N LEU A 80 -4.82 -26.53 -5.87
CA LEU A 80 -3.82 -25.46 -5.69
C LEU A 80 -4.43 -24.10 -5.40
N VAL A 81 -5.73 -23.90 -5.67
CA VAL A 81 -6.42 -22.61 -5.52
C VAL A 81 -6.23 -22.03 -4.13
N GLY A 82 -6.49 -22.82 -3.08
CA GLY A 82 -6.35 -22.35 -1.69
C GLY A 82 -4.92 -21.96 -1.31
N SER A 83 -3.92 -22.70 -1.81
CA SER A 83 -2.50 -22.42 -1.53
C SER A 83 -2.02 -21.16 -2.25
N ILE A 84 -2.42 -20.97 -3.52
CA ILE A 84 -2.08 -19.77 -4.30
C ILE A 84 -2.71 -18.54 -3.64
N PHE A 85 -4.00 -18.60 -3.31
CA PHE A 85 -4.69 -17.53 -2.61
C PHE A 85 -3.97 -17.17 -1.31
N TYR A 86 -3.69 -18.16 -0.45
CA TYR A 86 -3.04 -17.93 0.83
C TYR A 86 -1.65 -17.31 0.68
N ILE A 87 -0.78 -17.91 -0.14
CA ILE A 87 0.60 -17.43 -0.33
C ILE A 87 0.61 -16.02 -0.92
N GLY A 88 -0.19 -15.80 -1.96
CA GLY A 88 -0.25 -14.54 -2.67
C GLY A 88 -0.78 -13.39 -1.82
N TYR A 89 -1.85 -13.65 -1.06
CA TYR A 89 -2.47 -12.67 -0.19
C TYR A 89 -1.61 -12.37 1.06
N VAL A 90 -1.01 -13.40 1.67
CA VAL A 90 -0.08 -13.21 2.80
C VAL A 90 1.16 -12.44 2.35
N ALA A 91 1.71 -12.75 1.17
CA ALA A 91 2.83 -12.00 0.60
C ALA A 91 2.46 -10.53 0.37
N HIS A 92 1.28 -10.25 -0.21
CA HIS A 92 0.77 -8.89 -0.37
C HIS A 92 0.73 -8.15 0.98
N ILE A 93 0.08 -8.72 1.99
CA ILE A 93 -0.05 -8.14 3.33
C ILE A 93 1.30 -7.85 3.96
N LEU A 94 2.21 -8.83 3.99
CA LEU A 94 3.50 -8.68 4.66
C LEU A 94 4.36 -7.60 4.00
N LEU A 95 4.36 -7.57 2.67
CA LEU A 95 5.09 -6.57 1.89
C LEU A 95 4.51 -5.17 2.08
N ALA A 96 3.19 -5.01 1.99
CA ALA A 96 2.52 -3.72 2.19
C ALA A 96 2.68 -3.20 3.61
N LEU A 97 2.43 -4.04 4.61
CA LEU A 97 2.59 -3.65 6.02
C LEU A 97 4.04 -3.29 6.33
N GLY A 98 5.00 -4.08 5.83
CA GLY A 98 6.42 -3.75 5.96
C GLY A 98 6.77 -2.41 5.36
N ALA A 99 6.19 -2.07 4.19
CA ALA A 99 6.36 -0.77 3.58
C ALA A 99 5.75 0.37 4.41
N TYR A 100 4.50 0.23 4.87
CA TYR A 100 3.83 1.24 5.69
C TYR A 100 4.55 1.46 7.03
N LEU A 101 5.10 0.41 7.63
CA LEU A 101 5.94 0.53 8.82
C LEU A 101 7.23 1.30 8.54
N LEU A 102 7.93 1.01 7.44
CA LEU A 102 9.10 1.77 7.06
C LEU A 102 8.76 3.25 6.83
N LEU A 103 7.65 3.55 6.14
CA LEU A 103 7.15 4.92 5.95
C LEU A 103 6.84 5.60 7.28
N PHE A 104 6.22 4.89 8.22
CA PHE A 104 5.91 5.40 9.55
C PHE A 104 7.19 5.75 10.33
N ILE A 105 8.17 4.84 10.32
CA ILE A 105 9.47 4.98 10.99
C ILE A 105 10.22 6.21 10.47
N ILE A 106 10.32 6.39 9.15
CA ILE A 106 11.03 7.53 8.56
C ILE A 106 10.29 8.85 8.80
N THR A 107 8.96 8.84 8.79
CA THR A 107 8.14 10.03 8.96
C THR A 107 8.24 10.56 10.40
N HIS A 108 8.20 9.66 11.38
CA HIS A 108 8.32 10.00 12.80
C HIS A 108 9.77 10.01 13.31
N LYS A 109 10.75 9.78 12.43
CA LYS A 109 12.19 9.76 12.74
C LYS A 109 12.53 8.85 13.93
N LEU A 110 11.91 7.67 13.99
CA LEU A 110 12.21 6.70 15.02
C LEU A 110 13.66 6.21 14.86
N ALA A 111 14.51 6.49 15.84
CA ALA A 111 15.93 6.15 15.80
C ALA A 111 16.27 4.87 16.58
N ASP A 112 15.46 4.54 17.60
CA ASP A 112 15.73 3.38 18.45
C ASP A 112 15.36 2.08 17.73
N LYS A 113 16.40 1.30 17.41
CA LYS A 113 16.27 -0.01 16.75
C LYS A 113 15.44 -1.00 17.56
N ARG A 114 15.44 -0.89 18.90
CA ARG A 114 14.64 -1.76 19.78
C ARG A 114 13.16 -1.49 19.60
N VAL A 115 12.77 -0.21 19.55
CA VAL A 115 11.38 0.20 19.29
C VAL A 115 10.94 -0.23 17.90
N ILE A 116 11.80 -0.05 16.90
CA ILE A 116 11.52 -0.51 15.53
C ILE A 116 11.31 -2.04 15.51
N ALA A 117 12.23 -2.81 16.10
CA ALA A 117 12.11 -4.27 16.15
C ALA A 117 10.84 -4.72 16.88
N LEU A 118 10.48 -4.06 17.98
CA LEU A 118 9.24 -4.31 18.71
C LEU A 118 8.00 -4.03 17.86
N LEU A 119 7.97 -2.94 17.08
CA LEU A 119 6.86 -2.64 16.18
C LEU A 119 6.65 -3.76 15.15
N PHE A 120 7.73 -4.22 14.50
CA PHE A 120 7.66 -5.35 13.57
C PHE A 120 7.23 -6.65 14.25
N LEU A 121 7.82 -6.96 15.42
CA LEU A 121 7.55 -8.19 16.18
C LEU A 121 6.13 -8.25 16.75
N ILE A 122 5.51 -7.11 17.03
CA ILE A 122 4.13 -7.06 17.54
C ILE A 122 3.14 -7.07 16.37
N LEU A 123 3.33 -6.22 15.37
CA LEU A 123 2.32 -5.99 14.33
C LEU A 123 2.24 -7.12 13.31
N ILE A 124 3.36 -7.73 12.91
CA ILE A 124 3.32 -8.82 11.92
C ILE A 124 2.67 -10.09 12.51
N PRO A 125 3.12 -10.62 13.67
CA PRO A 125 2.50 -11.81 14.24
C PRO A 125 1.06 -11.58 14.69
N SER A 126 0.73 -10.40 15.25
CA SER A 126 -0.67 -10.11 15.64
C SER A 126 -1.62 -10.14 14.45
N LEU A 127 -1.16 -9.72 13.27
CA LEU A 127 -1.96 -9.81 12.04
C LEU A 127 -2.14 -11.26 11.60
N LEU A 128 -1.07 -12.05 11.56
CA LEU A 128 -1.12 -13.45 11.11
C LEU A 128 -1.92 -14.36 12.07
N LEU A 129 -1.94 -14.01 13.36
CA LEU A 129 -2.70 -14.72 14.40
C LEU A 129 -4.14 -14.19 14.58
N SER A 130 -4.52 -13.12 13.86
CA SER A 130 -5.85 -12.54 13.95
C SER A 130 -6.92 -13.47 13.37
N GLY A 131 -8.11 -13.48 13.98
CA GLY A 131 -9.27 -14.19 13.47
C GLY A 131 -9.75 -13.68 12.09
N SER A 132 -9.36 -12.46 11.71
CA SER A 132 -9.51 -11.94 10.35
C SER A 132 -8.27 -11.13 9.97
N TYR A 133 -7.31 -11.80 9.31
CA TYR A 133 -6.11 -11.14 8.81
C TYR A 133 -6.44 -9.99 7.84
N TYR A 134 -7.53 -10.10 7.08
CA TYR A 134 -8.04 -9.06 6.17
C TYR A 134 -8.39 -7.78 6.94
N MET A 135 -9.31 -7.87 7.89
CA MET A 135 -9.77 -6.71 8.67
C MET A 135 -8.63 -6.10 9.49
N SER A 136 -7.77 -6.94 10.08
CA SER A 136 -6.61 -6.47 10.83
C SER A 136 -5.61 -5.74 9.96
N PHE A 137 -5.34 -6.22 8.74
CA PHE A 137 -4.45 -5.56 7.80
C PHE A 137 -4.92 -4.15 7.44
N TYR A 138 -6.17 -4.00 6.98
CA TYR A 138 -6.71 -2.70 6.58
C TYR A 138 -6.84 -1.76 7.76
N GLY A 139 -7.23 -2.24 8.94
CA GLY A 139 -7.31 -1.43 10.17
C GLY A 139 -5.95 -0.91 10.62
N ILE A 140 -4.92 -1.76 10.68
CA ILE A 140 -3.56 -1.34 11.05
C ILE A 140 -2.98 -0.39 10.00
N SER A 141 -3.16 -0.70 8.71
CA SER A 141 -2.67 0.14 7.61
C SER A 141 -3.33 1.52 7.62
N ALA A 142 -4.65 1.60 7.85
CA ALA A 142 -5.37 2.85 8.00
C ALA A 142 -4.81 3.71 9.15
N LEU A 143 -4.53 3.10 10.31
CA LEU A 143 -3.94 3.80 11.45
C LEU A 143 -2.53 4.32 11.13
N LEU A 144 -1.64 3.46 10.59
CA LEU A 144 -0.28 3.86 10.21
C LEU A 144 -0.28 5.01 9.20
N LEU A 145 -1.06 4.86 8.13
CA LEU A 145 -1.20 5.89 7.10
C LEU A 145 -1.84 7.16 7.65
N GLY A 146 -2.81 7.06 8.57
CA GLY A 146 -3.41 8.21 9.24
C GLY A 146 -2.39 9.03 10.03
N PHE A 147 -1.53 8.38 10.81
CA PHE A 147 -0.42 9.07 11.50
C PHE A 147 0.60 9.69 10.53
N ILE A 148 0.88 9.01 9.42
CA ILE A 148 1.75 9.55 8.35
C ILE A 148 1.10 10.79 7.73
N ALA A 149 -0.19 10.74 7.39
CA ALA A 149 -0.94 11.85 6.82
C ALA A 149 -0.98 13.05 7.79
N LEU A 150 -1.24 12.82 9.08
CA LEU A 150 -1.19 13.87 10.11
C LEU A 150 0.20 14.52 10.20
N SER A 151 1.26 13.73 10.13
CA SER A 151 2.64 14.26 10.12
C SER A 151 2.91 15.13 8.89
N TYR A 152 2.43 14.72 7.71
CA TYR A 152 2.57 15.52 6.49
C TYR A 152 1.67 16.76 6.48
N TRP A 153 0.50 16.72 7.11
CA TRP A 153 -0.33 17.90 7.36
C TRP A 153 0.42 18.95 8.18
N GLN A 154 1.04 18.53 9.29
CA GLN A 154 1.86 19.41 10.12
C GLN A 154 3.04 20.00 9.32
N ASN A 155 3.67 19.19 8.46
CA ASN A 155 4.73 19.67 7.58
C ASN A 155 4.22 20.67 6.53
N TYR A 156 3.05 20.41 5.93
CA TYR A 156 2.42 21.31 4.96
C TYR A 156 2.12 22.67 5.59
N ARG A 157 1.55 22.70 6.81
CA ARG A 157 1.30 23.95 7.55
C ARG A 157 2.56 24.75 7.86
N LYS A 158 3.72 24.11 7.96
CA LYS A 158 5.01 24.77 8.23
C LYS A 158 5.67 25.31 6.97
N VAL A 159 5.66 24.54 5.88
CA VAL A 159 6.41 24.85 4.66
C VAL A 159 5.56 25.57 3.61
N CYS A 160 4.23 25.40 3.64
CA CYS A 160 3.24 26.01 2.74
C CYS A 160 3.57 25.86 1.24
N LYS A 161 4.24 24.77 0.85
CA LYS A 161 4.58 24.48 -0.55
C LYS A 161 3.58 23.49 -1.15
N LEU A 162 3.25 23.67 -2.43
CA LEU A 162 2.34 22.77 -3.15
C LEU A 162 2.81 21.30 -3.12
N ALA A 163 4.11 21.04 -3.21
CA ALA A 163 4.64 19.67 -3.09
C ALA A 163 4.31 19.02 -1.74
N ALA A 164 4.38 19.78 -0.64
CA ALA A 164 4.01 19.28 0.68
C ALA A 164 2.49 19.04 0.79
N CYS A 165 1.66 19.88 0.16
CA CYS A 165 0.21 19.66 0.06
C CYS A 165 -0.10 18.35 -0.68
N LEU A 166 0.54 18.12 -1.82
CA LEU A 166 0.33 16.92 -2.63
C LEU A 166 0.69 15.64 -1.88
N VAL A 167 1.80 15.64 -1.12
CA VAL A 167 2.17 14.50 -0.27
C VAL A 167 1.14 14.27 0.84
N PHE A 168 0.64 15.33 1.49
CA PHE A 168 -0.42 15.22 2.48
C PHE A 168 -1.69 14.61 1.88
N VAL A 169 -2.20 15.19 0.79
CA VAL A 169 -3.42 14.70 0.12
C VAL A 169 -3.26 13.27 -0.36
N SER A 170 -2.09 12.92 -0.89
CA SER A 170 -1.75 11.54 -1.27
C SER A 170 -1.91 10.57 -0.10
N PHE A 171 -1.26 10.82 1.04
CA PHE A 171 -1.37 9.94 2.20
C PHE A 171 -2.78 9.93 2.80
N SER A 172 -3.52 11.04 2.75
CA SER A 172 -4.93 11.07 3.15
C SER A 172 -5.81 10.19 2.26
N LEU A 173 -5.61 10.22 0.93
CA LEU A 173 -6.34 9.33 0.01
C LEU A 173 -5.99 7.86 0.28
N LEU A 174 -4.71 7.55 0.53
CA LEU A 174 -4.31 6.20 0.91
C LEU A 174 -4.97 5.75 2.21
N THR A 175 -5.06 6.62 3.23
CA THR A 175 -5.81 6.31 4.47
C THR A 175 -7.29 6.06 4.20
N VAL A 176 -7.93 6.91 3.39
CA VAL A 176 -9.34 6.76 3.02
C VAL A 176 -9.56 5.43 2.28
N ALA A 177 -8.66 5.05 1.36
CA ALA A 177 -8.72 3.76 0.68
C ALA A 177 -8.72 2.59 1.67
N GLN A 178 -7.81 2.59 2.66
CA GLN A 178 -7.79 1.52 3.67
C GLN A 178 -9.07 1.46 4.52
N ILE A 179 -9.66 2.61 4.84
CA ILE A 179 -10.94 2.66 5.56
C ILE A 179 -12.07 2.11 4.68
N LEU A 180 -12.09 2.45 3.40
CA LEU A 180 -13.09 1.97 2.44
C LEU A 180 -13.03 0.44 2.26
N PHE A 181 -11.82 -0.14 2.16
CA PHE A 181 -11.64 -1.61 2.16
C PHE A 181 -12.16 -2.27 3.44
N LEU A 182 -12.06 -1.60 4.60
CA LEU A 182 -12.59 -2.14 5.87
C LEU A 182 -14.12 -2.20 5.88
N VAL A 183 -14.79 -1.22 5.26
CA VAL A 183 -16.26 -1.12 5.23
C VAL A 183 -16.89 -1.70 3.96
N GLU A 184 -16.12 -2.31 3.07
CA GLU A 184 -16.59 -2.83 1.78
C GLU A 184 -17.74 -3.84 1.92
N SER A 185 -17.77 -4.59 3.03
CA SER A 185 -18.82 -5.57 3.33
C SER A 185 -20.23 -4.98 3.38
N HIS A 186 -20.36 -3.66 3.54
CA HIS A 186 -21.65 -2.97 3.54
C HIS A 186 -22.14 -2.59 2.13
N LEU A 187 -21.23 -2.19 1.24
CA LEU A 187 -21.54 -1.74 -0.11
C LEU A 187 -20.38 -2.05 -1.06
N GLU A 188 -20.64 -2.81 -2.11
CA GLU A 188 -19.66 -3.20 -3.14
C GLU A 188 -18.96 -2.00 -3.80
N LEU A 189 -19.65 -0.85 -3.90
CA LEU A 189 -19.10 0.40 -4.45
C LEU A 189 -17.90 0.92 -3.63
N PHE A 190 -17.81 0.59 -2.34
CA PHE A 190 -16.67 1.00 -1.52
C PHE A 190 -15.38 0.30 -1.91
N TYR A 191 -15.44 -0.94 -2.39
CA TYR A 191 -14.27 -1.64 -2.92
C TYR A 191 -13.68 -0.88 -4.12
N VAL A 192 -14.53 -0.53 -5.09
CA VAL A 192 -14.11 0.20 -6.28
C VAL A 192 -13.61 1.61 -5.94
N ALA A 193 -14.29 2.29 -5.01
CA ALA A 193 -13.85 3.60 -4.53
C ALA A 193 -12.49 3.51 -3.80
N ALA A 194 -12.23 2.42 -3.07
CA ALA A 194 -10.96 2.18 -2.39
C ALA A 194 -9.82 2.01 -3.39
N GLU A 195 -9.99 1.17 -4.42
CA GLU A 195 -9.01 0.95 -5.48
C GLU A 195 -8.68 2.26 -6.23
N LEU A 196 -9.71 3.04 -6.59
CA LEU A 196 -9.53 4.33 -7.24
C LEU A 196 -8.83 5.36 -6.34
N ALA A 197 -9.20 5.43 -5.06
CA ALA A 197 -8.56 6.31 -4.09
C ALA A 197 -7.09 5.91 -3.87
N GLN A 198 -6.79 4.61 -3.82
CA GLN A 198 -5.44 4.07 -3.70
C GLN A 198 -4.57 4.48 -4.90
N ALA A 199 -5.05 4.22 -6.12
CA ALA A 199 -4.34 4.59 -7.35
C ALA A 199 -4.12 6.11 -7.45
N ALA A 200 -5.15 6.91 -7.17
CA ALA A 200 -5.06 8.37 -7.13
C ALA A 200 -4.05 8.86 -6.08
N GLY A 201 -4.04 8.24 -4.90
CA GLY A 201 -3.07 8.50 -3.85
C GLY A 201 -1.63 8.34 -4.33
N TYR A 202 -1.29 7.21 -4.98
CA TYR A 202 0.05 6.98 -5.51
C TYR A 202 0.41 7.90 -6.68
N LEU A 203 -0.55 8.24 -7.56
CA LEU A 203 -0.34 9.21 -8.64
C LEU A 203 0.02 10.59 -8.10
N LEU A 204 -0.68 11.07 -7.07
CA LEU A 204 -0.36 12.34 -6.43
C LEU A 204 1.01 12.31 -5.76
N LEU A 205 1.40 11.18 -5.16
CA LEU A 205 2.73 11.00 -4.57
C LEU A 205 3.83 11.10 -5.64
N LEU A 206 3.64 10.44 -6.77
CA LEU A 206 4.54 10.49 -7.92
C LEU A 206 4.68 11.92 -8.43
N PHE A 207 3.56 12.60 -8.64
CA PHE A 207 3.55 13.99 -9.11
C PHE A 207 4.25 14.92 -8.11
N ALA A 208 4.06 14.72 -6.81
CA ALA A 208 4.75 15.48 -5.77
C ALA A 208 6.27 15.31 -5.85
N LEU A 209 6.77 14.07 -6.00
CA LEU A 209 8.20 13.79 -6.11
C LEU A 209 8.80 14.42 -7.36
N ILE A 210 8.16 14.21 -8.53
CA ILE A 210 8.58 14.80 -9.80
C ILE A 210 8.70 16.32 -9.67
N LYS A 211 7.67 16.97 -9.12
CA LYS A 211 7.67 18.42 -8.90
C LYS A 211 8.79 18.90 -7.97
N THR A 212 9.20 18.07 -7.03
CA THR A 212 10.30 18.37 -6.09
C THR A 212 11.67 18.22 -6.75
N MET A 213 11.78 17.43 -7.83
CA MET A 213 13.02 17.25 -8.60
C MET A 213 13.29 18.35 -9.63
N PHE A 214 12.24 18.94 -10.21
CA PHE A 214 12.34 19.97 -11.26
C PHE A 214 12.34 21.42 -10.73
N LYS A 215 12.61 21.60 -9.43
CA LYS A 215 12.77 22.90 -8.77
C LYS A 215 14.15 23.01 -8.16
#